data_AF-A0A417YWR1-F1
#
_entry.id   AF-A0A417YWR1-F1
#
_cell.length_a   1.000
_cell.length_b   1.000
_cell.length_c   1.000
_cell.angle_alpha   90.00
_cell.angle_beta   90.00
_cell.angle_gamma   90.00
#
_symmetry.space_group_name_H-M   'P 1'
#
loop_
_entity.id
_entity.type
_entity.pdbx_description
1 polymer ?
#
loop_
_entity_poly.entity_id
_entity_poly.type
_entity_poly.pdbx_seq_one_letter_code
_entity_poly.pdbx_strand_id
1 'polypeptide(L)'
;MEKQELLKILVLIESVYPEFTVKNETVENWFAVCRDMDYSQVLKNLTNHMRRSPYPPLMAEIAAYTFDDYAAESKNMVLEEEGWTQVKYNSPLANQSPHMPWQNEYFAGL
;
A
#
# COMPACT_ATOMS: atom_id res chain seq x y z
N MET A 1 8.00 -11.70 16.72
CA MET A 1 7.35 -10.93 17.81
C MET A 1 6.41 -11.81 18.64
N GLU A 2 6.37 -11.62 19.95
CA GLU A 2 5.47 -12.34 20.88
C GLU A 2 4.08 -11.69 21.01
N LYS A 3 3.06 -12.45 21.43
CA LYS A 3 1.68 -11.93 21.58
C LYS A 3 1.59 -10.75 22.55
N GLN A 4 2.37 -10.79 23.64
CA GLN A 4 2.44 -9.71 24.63
C GLN A 4 3.02 -8.42 24.05
N GLU A 5 3.99 -8.54 23.13
CA GLU A 5 4.60 -7.40 22.46
C GLU A 5 3.64 -6.75 21.47
N LEU A 6 2.91 -7.56 20.70
CA LEU A 6 1.85 -7.07 19.82
C LEU A 6 0.75 -6.33 20.58
N LEU A 7 0.32 -6.85 21.73
CA LEU A 7 -0.68 -6.17 22.56
C LEU A 7 -0.19 -4.80 23.03
N LYS A 8 1.09 -4.66 23.38
CA LYS A 8 1.67 -3.34 23.73
C LYS A 8 1.58 -2.36 22.56
N ILE A 9 1.81 -2.84 21.32
CA ILE A 9 1.69 -2.01 20.12
C ILE A 9 0.24 -1.56 19.92
N LEU A 10 -0.72 -2.48 19.99
CA LEU A 10 -2.12 -2.17 19.77
C LEU A 10 -2.68 -1.22 20.83
N VAL A 11 -2.34 -1.40 22.10
CA VAL A 11 -2.69 -0.48 23.19
C VAL A 11 -2.08 0.90 22.98
N LEU A 12 -0.82 0.95 22.50
CA LEU A 12 -0.18 2.22 22.18
C LEU A 12 -0.89 2.94 21.04
N ILE A 13 -1.29 2.23 19.98
CA ILE A 13 -2.06 2.80 18.87
C ILE A 13 -3.41 3.35 19.38
N GLU A 14 -4.16 2.56 20.16
CA GLU A 14 -5.43 2.99 20.75
C GLU A 14 -5.27 4.22 21.65
N SER A 15 -4.16 4.33 22.39
CA SER A 15 -3.89 5.50 23.25
C SER A 15 -3.62 6.79 22.46
N VAL A 16 -3.07 6.69 21.24
CA VAL A 16 -2.77 7.83 20.38
C VAL A 16 -3.93 8.19 19.48
N TYR A 17 -4.73 7.20 19.08
CA TYR A 17 -5.86 7.34 18.16
C TYR A 17 -7.15 6.85 18.84
N PRO A 18 -7.92 7.74 19.49
CA PRO A 18 -9.12 7.35 20.26
C PRO A 18 -10.23 6.69 19.43
N GLU A 19 -10.24 6.93 18.11
CA GLU A 19 -11.20 6.33 17.19
C GLU A 19 -10.85 4.88 16.80
N PHE A 20 -9.62 4.44 17.10
CA PHE A 20 -9.15 3.11 16.80
C PHE A 20 -9.55 2.14 17.91
N THR A 21 -10.55 1.29 17.65
CA THR A 21 -10.97 0.24 18.59
C THR A 21 -10.32 -1.10 18.28
N VAL A 22 -9.60 -1.66 19.25
CA VAL A 22 -8.99 -2.98 19.13
C VAL A 22 -10.01 -4.06 19.50
N LYS A 23 -10.34 -4.94 18.54
CA LYS A 23 -11.18 -6.14 18.78
C LYS A 23 -10.31 -7.39 18.87
N ASN A 24 -10.82 -8.45 19.48
CA ASN A 24 -10.13 -9.74 19.56
C ASN A 24 -9.73 -10.29 18.18
N GLU A 25 -10.62 -10.18 17.19
CA GLU A 25 -10.34 -10.57 15.80
C GLU A 25 -9.16 -9.80 15.20
N THR A 26 -9.05 -8.50 15.52
CA THR A 26 -7.92 -7.67 15.08
C THR A 26 -6.60 -8.15 15.69
N VAL A 27 -6.60 -8.49 16.98
CA VAL A 27 -5.42 -9.03 17.66
C VAL A 27 -4.97 -10.35 17.01
N GLU A 28 -5.91 -11.26 16.73
CA GLU A 28 -5.60 -12.55 16.11
C GLU A 28 -5.07 -12.39 14.69
N ASN A 29 -5.71 -11.55 13.87
CA ASN A 29 -5.26 -11.26 12.52
C ASN A 29 -3.87 -10.63 12.49
N TRP A 30 -3.60 -9.69 13.39
CA TRP A 30 -2.29 -9.04 13.47
C TRP A 30 -1.23 -10.01 13.97
N PHE A 31 -1.57 -10.88 14.92
CA PHE A 31 -0.65 -11.88 15.45
C PHE A 31 -0.25 -12.93 14.42
N ALA A 32 -1.17 -13.32 13.52
CA ALA A 32 -0.88 -14.25 12.44
C ALA A 32 0.22 -13.74 11.49
N VAL A 33 0.33 -12.42 11.31
CA VAL A 33 1.26 -11.78 10.36
C VAL A 33 2.55 -11.30 11.05
N CYS A 34 2.47 -10.84 12.30
CA CYS A 34 3.62 -10.26 13.01
C CYS A 34 4.63 -11.26 13.57
N ARG A 35 4.40 -12.58 13.42
CA ARG A 35 5.24 -13.62 14.05
C ARG A 35 6.72 -13.46 13.68
N ASP A 36 6.99 -13.12 12.42
CA ASP A 36 8.35 -13.02 11.86
C ASP A 36 8.90 -11.57 11.87
N MET A 37 8.19 -10.64 12.51
CA MET A 37 8.63 -9.25 12.61
C MET A 37 9.48 -8.99 13.87
N ASP A 38 10.41 -8.04 13.75
CA ASP A 38 11.19 -7.53 14.88
C ASP A 38 10.43 -6.43 15.64
N TYR A 39 10.24 -6.65 16.96
CA TYR A 39 9.47 -5.73 17.80
C TYR A 39 10.04 -4.32 17.85
N SER A 40 11.37 -4.20 17.97
CA SER A 40 12.05 -2.91 18.08
C SER A 40 11.91 -2.08 16.80
N GLN A 41 12.04 -2.72 15.63
CA GLN A 41 11.86 -2.04 14.35
C GLN A 41 10.40 -1.61 14.14
N VAL A 42 9.42 -2.46 14.48
CA VAL A 42 8.00 -2.11 14.37
C VAL A 42 7.66 -0.89 15.24
N LEU A 43 8.17 -0.84 16.48
CA LEU A 43 8.01 0.32 17.37
C LEU A 43 8.62 1.61 16.79
N LYS A 44 9.79 1.51 16.16
CA LYS A 44 10.45 2.65 15.51
C LYS A 44 9.62 3.16 14.33
N ASN A 45 9.11 2.27 13.49
CA ASN A 45 8.24 2.62 12.36
C ASN A 45 6.93 3.24 12.85
N LEU A 46 6.31 2.65 13.87
CA LEU A 46 5.10 3.17 14.50
C LEU A 46 5.30 4.58 15.05
N THR A 47 6.38 4.82 15.79
CA THR A 47 6.69 6.15 16.33
C THR A 47 6.90 7.19 15.22
N ASN A 48 7.52 6.80 14.11
CA ASN A 48 7.69 7.67 12.95
C ASN A 48 6.36 7.95 12.24
N HIS A 49 5.47 6.96 12.15
CA HIS A 49 4.13 7.12 11.59
C HIS A 49 3.29 8.09 12.43
N MET A 50 3.27 7.91 13.75
CA MET A 50 2.52 8.76 14.69
C MET A 50 2.92 10.24 14.62
N ARG A 51 4.19 10.53 14.28
CA ARG A 51 4.66 11.92 14.10
C ARG A 51 4.17 12.56 12.80
N ARG A 52 3.82 11.75 11.80
CA ARG A 52 3.54 12.19 10.42
C ARG A 52 2.06 12.11 10.07
N SER A 53 1.35 11.13 10.59
CA SER A 53 -0.02 10.82 10.22
C SER A 53 -0.97 11.05 11.39
N PRO A 54 -2.06 11.82 11.19
CA PRO A 54 -3.13 11.94 12.17
C PRO A 54 -4.05 10.71 12.20
N TYR A 55 -3.87 9.75 11.27
CA TYR A 55 -4.69 8.55 11.17
C TYR A 55 -3.95 7.30 11.67
N PRO A 56 -4.67 6.30 12.21
CA PRO A 56 -4.09 5.04 12.65
C PRO A 56 -3.28 4.37 11.54
N PRO A 57 -2.15 3.73 11.87
CA PRO A 57 -1.34 3.00 10.90
C PRO A 57 -2.06 1.76 10.38
N LEU A 58 -1.80 1.45 9.12
CA LEU A 58 -1.99 0.12 8.58
C LEU A 58 -0.84 -0.79 9.01
N MET A 59 -1.11 -2.10 9.10
CA MET A 59 -0.08 -3.09 9.42
C MET A 59 1.16 -2.98 8.50
N ALA A 60 0.92 -2.78 7.20
CA ALA A 60 1.99 -2.68 6.20
C ALA A 60 2.91 -1.46 6.41
N GLU A 61 2.40 -0.38 7.02
CA GLU A 61 3.18 0.84 7.25
C GLU A 61 4.16 0.69 8.42
N ILE A 62 3.84 -0.20 9.36
CA ILE A 62 4.68 -0.47 10.53
C ILE A 62 5.45 -1.78 10.43
N ALA A 63 5.14 -2.62 9.43
CA ALA A 63 5.78 -3.91 9.23
C ALA A 63 7.30 -3.78 9.10
N ALA A 64 8.02 -4.65 9.81
CA ALA A 64 9.47 -4.72 9.76
C ALA A 64 9.91 -6.19 9.75
N TYR A 65 10.07 -6.71 8.54
CA TYR A 65 10.52 -8.07 8.35
C TYR A 65 12.05 -8.15 8.36
N THR A 66 12.59 -9.19 8.99
CA THR A 66 14.02 -9.49 8.95
C THR A 66 14.39 -10.04 7.58
N PHE A 67 15.42 -9.47 6.96
CA PHE A 67 15.80 -9.68 5.55
C PHE A 67 16.31 -11.09 5.19
N ASP A 68 16.35 -12.04 6.13
CA ASP A 68 16.83 -13.39 5.82
C ASP A 68 15.92 -14.13 4.81
N ASP A 69 14.65 -13.71 4.67
CA ASP A 69 13.69 -14.33 3.74
C ASP A 69 13.39 -13.51 2.46
N TYR A 70 13.76 -12.22 2.40
CA TYR A 70 13.39 -11.34 1.28
C TYR A 70 14.37 -11.35 0.09
N ALA A 71 15.57 -11.92 0.27
CA ALA A 71 16.54 -12.04 -0.83
C ALA A 71 16.05 -12.96 -1.97
N ALA A 72 15.05 -13.81 -1.72
CA ALA A 72 14.46 -14.72 -2.71
C ALA A 72 13.37 -14.06 -3.58
N GLU A 73 12.58 -13.13 -3.03
CA GLU A 73 11.42 -12.56 -3.72
C GLU A 73 11.82 -11.40 -4.65
N SER A 74 12.79 -10.57 -4.24
CA SER A 74 13.25 -9.43 -5.07
C SER A 74 14.00 -9.85 -6.34
N LYS A 75 14.39 -11.13 -6.46
CA LYS A 75 15.08 -11.65 -7.66
C LYS A 75 14.11 -12.07 -8.77
N ASN A 76 12.81 -12.18 -8.50
CA ASN A 76 11.79 -12.57 -9.48
C ASN A 76 11.01 -11.39 -10.09
N MET A 77 11.34 -10.15 -9.71
CA MET A 77 10.84 -8.94 -10.40
C MET A 77 11.95 -8.30 -11.25
N VAL A 78 12.66 -9.13 -12.02
CA VAL A 78 13.25 -8.64 -13.28
C VAL A 78 12.06 -8.52 -14.22
N LEU A 79 11.50 -7.31 -14.34
CA LEU A 79 10.65 -6.98 -15.48
C LEU A 79 11.45 -7.33 -16.73
N GLU A 80 10.91 -8.21 -17.57
CA GLU A 80 11.32 -8.28 -18.96
C GLU A 80 11.17 -6.86 -19.53
N GLU A 81 12.30 -6.19 -19.78
CA GLU A 81 12.35 -4.86 -20.40
C GLU A 81 12.01 -4.93 -21.90
N GLU A 82 10.86 -5.51 -22.22
CA GLU A 82 10.35 -5.54 -23.59
C GLU A 82 9.04 -4.76 -23.68
N GLY A 83 9.18 -3.47 -24.02
CA GLY A 83 8.16 -2.79 -24.83
C GLY A 83 7.43 -1.59 -24.24
N TRP A 84 8.14 -0.59 -23.71
CA TRP A 84 7.61 0.79 -23.73
C TRP A 84 8.22 1.54 -24.91
N THR A 85 7.60 1.45 -26.08
CA THR A 85 7.93 2.35 -27.19
C THR A 85 7.48 3.76 -26.82
N GLN A 86 8.44 4.63 -26.52
CA GLN A 86 8.20 6.06 -26.42
C GLN A 86 7.76 6.61 -27.77
N VAL A 87 6.44 6.82 -27.94
CA VAL A 87 5.92 7.59 -29.08
C VAL A 87 6.20 9.06 -28.79
N LYS A 88 7.35 9.56 -29.25
CA LYS A 88 7.64 10.98 -29.33
C LYS A 88 6.69 11.61 -30.36
N TYR A 89 5.60 12.21 -29.91
CA TYR A 89 4.80 13.11 -30.74
C TYR A 89 5.54 14.43 -30.90
N ASN A 90 6.49 14.48 -31.84
CA ASN A 90 6.78 15.73 -32.52
C ASN A 90 5.66 15.95 -33.53
N SER A 91 4.60 16.65 -33.12
CA SER A 91 3.58 17.14 -34.04
C SER A 91 3.92 18.57 -34.45
N PRO A 92 4.36 18.80 -35.69
CA PRO A 92 4.00 19.99 -36.42
C PRO A 92 2.81 19.63 -37.32
N LEU A 93 1.66 20.27 -37.03
CA LEU A 93 0.54 20.49 -37.96
C LEU A 93 -0.37 19.28 -38.25
N ALA A 94 -1.58 19.30 -37.69
CA ALA A 94 -2.85 19.50 -38.42
C ALA A 94 -4.03 18.93 -37.61
N ASN A 95 -5.00 19.80 -37.32
CA ASN A 95 -6.26 19.49 -36.67
C ASN A 95 -7.06 18.44 -37.45
N GLN A 96 -7.11 17.19 -36.99
CA GLN A 96 -8.25 16.31 -37.25
C GLN A 96 -8.47 15.43 -36.01
N SER A 97 -9.53 15.72 -35.25
CA SER A 97 -9.98 14.83 -34.18
C SER A 97 -10.55 13.55 -34.80
N PRO A 98 -10.14 12.35 -34.36
CA PRO A 98 -10.74 11.12 -34.84
C PRO A 98 -12.21 11.05 -34.38
N HIS A 99 -13.12 11.09 -35.36
CA HIS A 99 -14.56 10.92 -35.16
C HIS A 99 -14.83 9.49 -34.69
N MET A 100 -15.39 9.33 -33.48
CA MET A 100 -15.62 8.01 -32.91
C MET A 100 -17.03 7.49 -33.28
N PRO A 101 -17.20 6.19 -33.56
CA PRO A 101 -18.46 5.63 -34.07
C PRO A 101 -19.68 5.77 -33.15
N TRP A 102 -19.47 5.99 -31.85
CA TRP A 102 -20.54 6.08 -30.85
C TRP A 102 -21.29 7.42 -30.86
N GLN A 103 -20.84 8.42 -31.63
CA GLN A 103 -21.47 9.75 -31.66
C GLN A 103 -22.79 9.79 -32.45
N ASN A 104 -23.21 8.70 -33.10
CA ASN A 104 -24.35 8.71 -34.02
C ASN A 104 -25.68 8.27 -33.37
N GLU A 105 -25.70 7.80 -32.12
CA GLU A 105 -26.91 7.19 -31.54
C GLU A 105 -27.91 8.19 -30.94
N TYR A 106 -27.57 9.48 -30.85
CA TYR A 106 -28.40 10.50 -30.18
C TYR A 106 -29.25 11.39 -31.11
N PHE A 107 -29.19 11.21 -32.43
CA PHE A 107 -29.87 12.10 -33.39
C PHE A 107 -30.92 11.46 -34.31
N ALA A 108 -31.25 10.17 -34.15
CA ALA A 108 -32.27 9.50 -34.96
C ALA A 108 -33.66 9.51 -34.29
N GLY A 109 -34.11 10.68 -33.84
CA GLY A 109 -35.41 10.82 -33.19
C GLY A 109 -35.97 12.24 -33.29
N LEU A 110 -36.22 12.71 -34.52
CA LEU A 110 -37.12 13.83 -34.84
C LEU A 110 -37.71 13.63 -36.23
#